data_AF-A0AAV7HST7-F1
#
_entry.id   AF-A0AAV7HST7-F1
#
_cell.length_a   1.000
_cell.length_b   1.000
_cell.length_c   1.000
_cell.angle_alpha   90.00
_cell.angle_beta   90.00
_cell.angle_gamma   90.00
#
_symmetry.space_group_name_H-M   'P 1'
#
loop_
_entity.id
_entity.type
_entity.pdbx_description
1 polymer ?
#
loop_
_entity_poly.entity_id
_entity_poly.type
_entity_poly.pdbx_seq_one_letter_code
_entity_poly.pdbx_strand_id
1 'polypeptide(L)'
;METWAIVDFSGYNYDGKFIVKEACIFQDREVPNGELTKTIMVTKPPGPRPTGENLNAWLKYLKKTGIKWNKSNCSIEELRSTLSSLVERCYVYVKNSKKIFQLLEFLGLKKNIRLRNAEKLGLYERKSSSTKICSFHVNRKLHYYCAAYNAKKIVDWVFGGNEIKCLVVDFNGYFFTTRKYELKEISIFGLNKKGAVVYHNLFVVPSEIGIRGSHSPLDFETLIKSTLEDASNVTHLFVKTRDHKKVLRRINKSKEILCLDDYEYKEGTVGTAPSTDCSYHTRLGMDMNLCADVSANKMVDWVIAKRYYDIKNLSKKTIVGTIINRELHGGLGFKFNMPLLEFHSKKLNVDEEL
;
A
#
# COMPACT_ATOMS: atom_id res chain seq x y z
N MET A 1 14.36 -10.98 -22.27
CA MET A 1 14.13 -10.59 -20.86
C MET A 1 12.74 -11.06 -20.47
N GLU A 2 12.56 -11.52 -19.22
CA GLU A 2 11.22 -11.83 -18.74
C GLU A 2 10.42 -10.53 -18.58
N THR A 3 9.29 -10.41 -19.26
CA THR A 3 8.41 -9.24 -19.17
C THR A 3 7.38 -9.45 -18.06
N TRP A 4 6.96 -8.35 -17.44
CA TRP A 4 5.99 -8.37 -16.36
C TRP A 4 4.88 -7.35 -16.61
N ALA A 5 3.73 -7.59 -15.99
CA ALA A 5 2.62 -6.65 -15.97
C ALA A 5 1.87 -6.73 -14.64
N ILE A 6 1.18 -5.65 -14.32
CA ILE A 6 0.30 -5.52 -13.17
C ILE A 6 -1.11 -5.29 -13.68
N VAL A 7 -2.04 -6.08 -13.17
CA VAL A 7 -3.45 -5.98 -13.53
C VAL A 7 -4.30 -5.92 -12.27
N ASP A 8 -5.16 -4.90 -12.19
CA ASP A 8 -6.38 -4.96 -11.37
C ASP A 8 -7.60 -4.71 -12.25
N PHE A 9 -8.75 -5.17 -11.77
CA PHE A 9 -10.00 -5.08 -12.49
C PHE A 9 -11.18 -5.06 -11.54
N SER A 10 -12.35 -4.66 -12.01
CA SER A 10 -13.61 -4.78 -11.27
C SER A 10 -14.71 -5.26 -12.21
N GLY A 11 -15.69 -5.97 -11.66
CA GLY A 11 -16.70 -6.67 -12.44
C GLY A 11 -17.87 -7.13 -11.60
N TYR A 12 -18.82 -7.80 -12.26
CA TYR A 12 -20.05 -8.33 -11.67
C TYR A 12 -20.44 -9.62 -12.36
N ASN A 13 -21.35 -10.39 -11.75
CA ASN A 13 -21.86 -11.60 -12.37
C ASN A 13 -22.99 -11.25 -13.34
N TYR A 14 -22.97 -11.86 -14.53
CA TYR A 14 -23.99 -11.76 -15.56
C TYR A 14 -24.21 -13.16 -16.15
N ASP A 15 -25.45 -13.64 -16.14
CA ASP A 15 -25.81 -15.01 -16.55
C ASP A 15 -24.95 -16.08 -15.86
N GLY A 16 -24.78 -15.93 -14.54
CA GLY A 16 -24.01 -16.85 -13.71
C GLY A 16 -22.48 -16.79 -13.89
N LYS A 17 -21.95 -15.93 -14.78
CA LYS A 17 -20.52 -15.81 -15.06
C LYS A 17 -19.96 -14.47 -14.60
N PHE A 18 -18.73 -14.47 -14.09
CA PHE A 18 -18.05 -13.22 -13.78
C PHE A 18 -17.62 -12.49 -15.07
N ILE A 19 -18.06 -11.24 -15.24
CA ILE A 19 -17.63 -10.37 -16.33
C ILE A 19 -16.85 -9.17 -15.81
N VAL A 20 -15.74 -8.85 -16.47
CA VAL A 20 -14.94 -7.66 -16.17
C VAL A 20 -15.58 -6.43 -16.81
N LYS A 21 -15.83 -5.41 -16.00
CA LYS A 21 -16.38 -4.12 -16.43
C LYS A 21 -15.35 -3.01 -16.50
N GLU A 22 -14.36 -3.03 -15.63
CA GLU A 22 -13.21 -2.11 -15.64
C GLU A 22 -11.94 -2.92 -15.43
N ALA A 23 -10.88 -2.64 -16.19
CA ALA A 23 -9.55 -3.18 -15.99
C ALA A 23 -8.51 -2.07 -16.15
N CYS A 24 -7.41 -2.17 -15.40
CA CYS A 24 -6.23 -1.36 -15.63
C CYS A 24 -5.01 -2.26 -15.71
N ILE A 25 -4.20 -2.00 -16.73
CA ILE A 25 -2.96 -2.72 -17.00
C ILE A 25 -1.82 -1.71 -16.88
N PHE A 26 -0.85 -2.02 -16.05
CA PHE A 26 0.48 -1.42 -16.12
C PHE A 26 1.42 -2.48 -16.66
N GLN A 27 2.11 -2.19 -17.76
CA GLN A 27 3.10 -3.13 -18.30
C GLN A 27 4.44 -2.41 -18.47
N ASP A 28 5.50 -3.17 -18.25
CA ASP A 28 6.82 -2.79 -18.71
C ASP A 28 6.82 -2.81 -20.23
N ARG A 29 7.18 -1.69 -20.85
CA ARG A 29 7.55 -1.69 -22.27
C ARG A 29 9.06 -1.57 -22.30
N GLU A 30 9.69 -2.24 -23.28
CA GLU A 30 11.09 -2.03 -23.65
C GLU A 30 11.27 -0.62 -24.26
N VAL A 31 10.95 0.42 -23.49
CA VAL A 31 11.26 1.81 -23.79
C VAL A 31 12.60 2.09 -23.11
N PRO A 32 13.57 2.74 -23.77
CA PRO A 32 14.90 3.00 -23.22
C PRO A 32 14.94 3.69 -21.85
N ASN A 33 13.81 4.24 -21.37
CA ASN A 33 13.70 4.99 -20.12
C ASN A 33 12.89 4.26 -19.02
N GLY A 34 12.44 3.01 -19.24
CA GLY A 34 11.73 2.23 -18.22
C GLY A 34 10.36 2.78 -17.82
N GLU A 35 9.67 3.50 -18.71
CA GLU A 35 8.34 4.04 -18.43
C GLU A 35 7.26 2.96 -18.51
N LEU A 36 6.47 2.87 -17.43
CA LEU A 36 5.33 1.96 -17.37
C LEU A 36 4.17 2.50 -18.19
N THR A 37 3.75 1.74 -19.19
CA THR A 37 2.54 2.12 -19.93
C THR A 37 1.30 1.71 -19.15
N LYS A 38 0.37 2.66 -19.02
CA LYS A 38 -0.89 2.50 -18.31
C LYS A 38 -2.05 2.46 -19.32
N THR A 39 -2.80 1.37 -19.31
CA THR A 39 -3.99 1.19 -20.15
C THR A 39 -5.22 0.97 -19.27
N ILE A 40 -6.24 1.83 -19.40
CA ILE A 40 -7.53 1.67 -18.73
C ILE A 40 -8.58 1.23 -19.75
N MET A 41 -9.24 0.11 -19.45
CA MET A 41 -10.27 -0.49 -20.30
C MET A 41 -11.57 -0.60 -19.52
N VAL A 42 -12.65 -0.06 -20.07
CA VAL A 42 -14.01 -0.17 -19.54
C VAL A 42 -14.87 -0.81 -20.61
N THR A 43 -15.36 -2.02 -20.35
CA THR A 43 -16.03 -2.83 -21.36
C THR A 43 -17.44 -2.33 -21.64
N LYS A 44 -17.89 -2.50 -22.88
CA LYS A 44 -19.31 -2.43 -23.25
C LYS A 44 -20.08 -3.49 -22.46
N PRO A 45 -21.35 -3.23 -22.12
CA PRO A 45 -22.18 -4.25 -21.50
C PRO A 45 -22.32 -5.49 -22.40
N PRO A 46 -22.52 -6.68 -21.82
CA PRO A 46 -22.67 -7.94 -22.58
C PRO A 46 -23.96 -8.01 -23.40
N GLY A 47 -24.86 -7.02 -23.27
CA GLY A 47 -26.15 -7.02 -23.93
C GLY A 47 -27.01 -5.81 -23.58
N PRO A 48 -28.32 -5.88 -23.82
CA PRO A 48 -29.27 -4.85 -23.41
C PRO A 48 -29.28 -4.68 -21.89
N ARG A 49 -30.01 -3.66 -21.40
CA ARG A 49 -30.10 -3.38 -19.96
C ARG A 49 -30.55 -4.65 -19.21
N PRO A 50 -29.87 -5.03 -18.12
CA PRO A 50 -30.14 -6.30 -17.45
C PRO A 50 -31.51 -6.27 -16.76
N THR A 51 -32.13 -7.44 -16.65
CA THR A 51 -33.36 -7.70 -15.88
C THR A 51 -33.08 -8.74 -14.78
N GLY A 52 -34.01 -8.93 -13.85
CA GLY A 52 -33.93 -9.99 -12.83
C GLY A 52 -32.64 -9.97 -11.99
N GLU A 53 -32.01 -11.13 -11.85
CA GLU A 53 -30.78 -11.30 -11.05
C GLU A 53 -29.60 -10.48 -11.60
N ASN A 54 -29.46 -10.40 -12.93
CA ASN A 54 -28.43 -9.59 -13.57
C ASN A 54 -28.60 -8.10 -13.22
N LEU A 55 -29.84 -7.62 -13.10
CA LEU A 55 -30.11 -6.23 -12.71
C LEU A 55 -29.64 -5.97 -11.27
N ASN A 56 -29.87 -6.91 -10.37
CA ASN A 56 -29.42 -6.81 -8.98
C ASN A 56 -27.89 -6.83 -8.86
N ALA A 57 -27.22 -7.73 -9.58
CA ALA A 57 -25.77 -7.80 -9.63
C ALA A 57 -25.16 -6.49 -10.18
N TRP A 58 -25.74 -5.96 -11.26
CA TRP A 58 -25.34 -4.67 -11.81
C TRP A 58 -25.60 -3.51 -10.84
N LEU A 59 -26.77 -3.43 -10.21
CA LEU A 59 -27.11 -2.34 -9.28
C LEU A 59 -26.10 -2.28 -8.13
N LYS A 60 -25.75 -3.45 -7.58
CA LYS A 60 -24.71 -3.60 -6.55
C LYS A 60 -23.35 -3.10 -7.05
N TYR A 61 -22.99 -3.45 -8.28
CA TYR A 61 -21.76 -2.96 -8.92
C TYR A 61 -21.78 -1.45 -9.15
N LEU A 62 -22.87 -0.87 -9.64
CA LEU A 62 -23.02 0.56 -9.85
C LEU A 62 -22.90 1.31 -8.51
N LYS A 63 -23.60 0.86 -7.47
CA LYS A 63 -23.52 1.46 -6.13
C LYS A 63 -22.08 1.45 -5.60
N LYS A 64 -21.37 0.36 -5.86
CA LYS A 64 -19.98 0.16 -5.44
C LYS A 64 -19.02 1.07 -6.22
N THR A 65 -19.04 1.01 -7.53
CA THR A 65 -18.00 1.62 -8.38
C THR A 65 -18.39 3.00 -8.92
N GLY A 66 -19.68 3.25 -9.15
CA GLY A 66 -20.16 4.42 -9.85
C GLY A 66 -19.93 4.39 -11.37
N ILE A 67 -19.64 3.24 -11.98
CA ILE A 67 -19.50 3.12 -13.43
C ILE A 67 -20.86 2.78 -14.04
N LYS A 68 -21.38 3.66 -14.92
CA LYS A 68 -22.68 3.47 -15.59
C LYS A 68 -22.67 2.29 -16.57
N TRP A 69 -23.84 1.67 -16.80
CA TRP A 69 -24.01 0.54 -17.73
C TRP A 69 -23.44 0.82 -19.13
N ASN A 70 -23.79 1.97 -19.70
CA ASN A 70 -23.44 2.38 -21.06
C ASN A 70 -22.06 3.08 -21.17
N LYS A 71 -21.38 3.35 -20.05
CA LYS A 71 -20.04 3.95 -20.10
C LYS A 71 -19.01 2.86 -20.45
N SER A 72 -18.27 3.05 -21.54
CA SER A 72 -17.28 2.09 -22.04
C SER A 72 -16.30 2.75 -23.03
N ASN A 73 -15.19 2.06 -23.32
CA ASN A 73 -14.22 2.40 -24.38
C ASN A 73 -13.68 1.18 -25.15
N CYS A 74 -14.13 -0.04 -24.83
CA CYS A 74 -13.74 -1.29 -25.51
C CYS A 74 -14.86 -2.34 -25.42
N SER A 75 -14.81 -3.40 -26.23
CA SER A 75 -15.67 -4.58 -26.07
C SER A 75 -15.14 -5.54 -24.99
N ILE A 76 -15.95 -6.53 -24.60
CA ILE A 76 -15.52 -7.58 -23.66
C ILE A 76 -14.47 -8.47 -24.32
N GLU A 77 -14.63 -8.74 -25.61
CA GLU A 77 -13.76 -9.56 -26.44
C GLU A 77 -12.39 -8.92 -26.62
N GLU A 78 -12.34 -7.60 -26.86
CA GLU A 78 -11.11 -6.81 -26.93
C GLU A 78 -10.34 -6.88 -25.61
N LEU A 79 -11.02 -6.69 -24.48
CA LEU A 79 -10.39 -6.82 -23.16
C LEU A 79 -9.89 -8.25 -22.91
N ARG A 80 -10.71 -9.26 -23.22
CA ARG A 80 -10.35 -10.67 -23.05
C ARG A 80 -9.12 -11.01 -23.88
N SER A 81 -9.10 -10.65 -25.17
CA SER A 81 -7.95 -10.86 -26.06
C SER A 81 -6.69 -10.17 -25.53
N THR A 82 -6.81 -8.91 -25.09
CA THR A 82 -5.69 -8.15 -24.50
C THR A 82 -5.13 -8.86 -23.28
N LEU A 83 -5.98 -9.28 -22.34
CA LEU A 83 -5.56 -9.96 -21.12
C LEU A 83 -5.03 -11.37 -21.37
N SER A 84 -5.61 -12.14 -22.29
CA SER A 84 -5.09 -13.45 -22.72
C SER A 84 -3.67 -13.32 -23.27
N SER A 85 -3.47 -12.41 -24.23
CA SER A 85 -2.16 -12.16 -24.81
C SER A 85 -1.14 -11.69 -23.76
N LEU A 86 -1.59 -10.94 -22.76
CA LEU A 86 -0.74 -10.46 -21.67
C LEU A 86 -0.28 -11.62 -20.76
N VAL A 87 -1.19 -12.50 -20.32
CA VAL A 87 -0.86 -13.62 -19.42
C VAL A 87 -0.09 -14.74 -20.08
N GLU A 88 -0.09 -14.81 -21.42
CA GLU A 88 0.75 -15.72 -22.19
C GLU A 88 2.21 -15.25 -22.24
N ARG A 89 2.42 -13.93 -22.35
CA ARG A 89 3.73 -13.34 -22.61
C ARG A 89 4.44 -12.82 -21.36
N CYS A 90 3.69 -12.39 -20.35
CA CYS A 90 4.23 -11.72 -19.16
C CYS A 90 3.94 -12.50 -17.87
N TYR A 91 4.76 -12.29 -16.85
CA TYR A 91 4.32 -12.54 -15.47
C TYR A 91 3.34 -11.46 -15.06
N VAL A 92 2.13 -11.85 -14.68
CA VAL A 92 1.05 -10.92 -14.37
C VAL A 92 0.77 -10.94 -12.88
N TYR A 93 1.09 -9.83 -12.22
CA TYR A 93 0.81 -9.60 -10.81
C TYR A 93 -0.63 -9.11 -10.67
N VAL A 94 -1.39 -9.87 -9.90
CA VAL A 94 -2.78 -9.58 -9.58
C VAL A 94 -2.89 -9.49 -8.07
N LYS A 95 -3.72 -8.57 -7.59
CA LYS A 95 -3.87 -8.26 -6.17
C LYS A 95 -3.88 -9.49 -5.25
N ASN A 96 -4.80 -10.43 -5.48
CA ASN A 96 -5.00 -11.58 -4.60
C ASN A 96 -5.56 -12.82 -5.27
N SER A 97 -5.61 -13.94 -4.53
CA SER A 97 -6.06 -15.23 -5.04
C SER A 97 -7.49 -15.20 -5.58
N LYS A 98 -8.39 -14.44 -4.95
CA LYS A 98 -9.77 -14.28 -5.44
C LYS A 98 -9.80 -13.60 -6.80
N LYS A 99 -9.02 -12.55 -6.99
CA LYS A 99 -8.86 -11.88 -8.28
C LYS A 99 -8.20 -12.79 -9.31
N ILE A 100 -7.20 -13.59 -8.94
CA ILE A 100 -6.61 -14.57 -9.86
C ILE A 100 -7.67 -15.55 -10.35
N PHE A 101 -8.49 -16.10 -9.46
CA PHE A 101 -9.58 -16.99 -9.83
C PHE A 101 -10.58 -16.33 -10.79
N GLN A 102 -11.03 -15.11 -10.47
CA GLN A 102 -11.93 -14.35 -11.32
C GLN A 102 -11.35 -14.03 -12.70
N LEU A 103 -10.04 -13.76 -12.77
CA LEU A 103 -9.35 -13.54 -14.03
C LEU A 103 -9.27 -14.82 -14.85
N LEU A 104 -8.91 -15.94 -14.22
CA LEU A 104 -8.89 -17.26 -14.87
C LEU A 104 -10.27 -17.63 -15.42
N GLU A 105 -11.33 -17.45 -14.64
CA GLU A 105 -12.72 -17.64 -15.08
C GLU A 105 -13.06 -16.77 -16.29
N PHE A 106 -12.75 -15.47 -16.22
CA PHE A 106 -13.02 -14.51 -17.30
C PHE A 106 -12.29 -14.86 -18.61
N LEU A 107 -11.08 -15.41 -18.50
CA LEU A 107 -10.25 -15.84 -19.63
C LEU A 107 -10.58 -17.26 -20.11
N GLY A 108 -11.41 -18.02 -19.40
CA GLY A 108 -11.70 -19.42 -19.72
C GLY A 108 -10.52 -20.36 -19.45
N LEU A 109 -9.65 -20.03 -18.50
CA LEU A 109 -8.45 -20.80 -18.15
C LEU A 109 -8.66 -21.57 -16.84
N LYS A 110 -8.17 -22.81 -16.76
CA LYS A 110 -8.19 -23.60 -15.51
C LYS A 110 -7.05 -23.20 -14.55
N LYS A 111 -5.87 -22.92 -15.10
CA LYS A 111 -4.66 -22.51 -14.37
C LYS A 111 -3.75 -21.70 -15.29
N ASN A 112 -2.93 -20.82 -14.70
CA ASN A 112 -1.86 -20.15 -15.43
C ASN A 112 -0.68 -19.92 -14.48
N ILE A 113 0.48 -20.49 -14.83
CA ILE A 113 1.70 -20.45 -14.00
C ILE A 113 2.39 -19.07 -13.99
N ARG A 114 1.97 -18.13 -14.85
CA ARG A 114 2.51 -16.77 -14.94
C ARG A 114 1.72 -15.76 -14.10
N LEU A 115 0.56 -16.16 -13.55
CA LEU A 115 -0.17 -15.33 -12.59
C LEU A 115 0.52 -15.37 -11.22
N ARG A 116 0.69 -14.20 -10.60
CA ARG A 116 1.32 -14.02 -9.30
C ARG A 116 0.38 -13.24 -8.38
N ASN A 117 0.24 -13.71 -7.14
CA ASN A 117 -0.56 -13.04 -6.12
C ASN A 117 0.31 -11.99 -5.43
N ALA A 118 -0.03 -10.72 -5.57
CA ALA A 118 0.73 -9.61 -4.99
C ALA A 118 0.63 -9.56 -3.44
N GLU A 119 -0.54 -9.82 -2.84
CA GLU A 119 -0.71 -9.92 -1.38
C GLU A 119 0.22 -10.99 -0.78
N LYS A 120 0.39 -12.14 -1.44
CA LYS A 120 1.33 -13.20 -0.99
C LYS A 120 2.79 -12.77 -1.02
N LEU A 121 3.13 -11.72 -1.75
CA LEU A 121 4.48 -11.17 -1.81
C LEU A 121 4.70 -10.04 -0.80
N GLY A 122 3.69 -9.71 0.02
CA GLY A 122 3.77 -8.65 1.04
C GLY A 122 3.13 -7.33 0.63
N LEU A 123 2.28 -7.30 -0.40
CA LEU A 123 1.49 -6.11 -0.73
C LEU A 123 0.58 -5.75 0.46
N TYR A 124 0.92 -4.67 1.15
CA TYR A 124 0.11 -4.10 2.21
C TYR A 124 -0.90 -3.10 1.65
N GLU A 125 -2.19 -3.44 1.69
CA GLU A 125 -3.23 -2.55 1.20
C GLU A 125 -3.77 -1.63 2.28
N ARG A 126 -3.64 -0.34 2.01
CA ARG A 126 -4.31 0.70 2.78
C ARG A 126 -5.47 1.29 2.02
N LYS A 127 -6.59 1.56 2.69
CA LYS A 127 -7.70 2.37 2.15
C LYS A 127 -7.25 3.83 2.09
N SER A 128 -6.43 4.19 1.11
CA SER A 128 -6.02 5.58 0.94
C SER A 128 -7.17 6.44 0.42
N SER A 129 -7.26 7.65 0.95
CA SER A 129 -8.25 8.66 0.61
C SER A 129 -7.66 9.66 -0.39
N SER A 130 -7.47 9.28 -1.67
CA SER A 130 -7.00 10.29 -2.64
C SER A 130 -7.26 10.03 -4.13
N THR A 131 -7.63 11.16 -4.76
CA THR A 131 -7.50 11.67 -6.14
C THR A 131 -8.14 10.96 -7.35
N LYS A 132 -8.53 11.81 -8.32
CA LYS A 132 -9.27 11.51 -9.56
C LYS A 132 -8.44 10.62 -10.49
N ILE A 133 -8.47 9.29 -10.32
CA ILE A 133 -7.66 8.41 -11.19
C ILE A 133 -8.39 8.03 -12.49
N CYS A 134 -9.72 8.04 -12.50
CA CYS A 134 -10.50 7.52 -13.63
C CYS A 134 -11.75 8.35 -13.89
N SER A 135 -11.90 8.83 -15.13
CA SER A 135 -13.02 9.66 -15.59
C SER A 135 -14.32 8.88 -15.81
N PHE A 136 -14.28 7.56 -15.66
CA PHE A 136 -15.43 6.67 -15.86
C PHE A 136 -16.34 6.55 -14.61
N HIS A 137 -15.88 6.98 -13.44
CA HIS A 137 -16.66 6.95 -12.19
C HIS A 137 -17.51 8.22 -12.05
N VAL A 138 -18.82 8.08 -11.86
CA VAL A 138 -19.72 9.23 -11.65
C VAL A 138 -19.56 9.88 -10.28
N ASN A 139 -19.23 9.07 -9.26
CA ASN A 139 -19.02 9.54 -7.90
C ASN A 139 -17.53 9.47 -7.55
N ARG A 140 -16.90 10.64 -7.42
CA ARG A 140 -15.48 10.76 -7.09
C ARG A 140 -15.12 10.19 -5.71
N LYS A 141 -16.10 10.01 -4.82
CA LYS A 141 -15.89 9.37 -3.51
C LYS A 141 -15.69 7.85 -3.59
N LEU A 142 -15.99 7.21 -4.73
CA LEU A 142 -15.89 5.75 -4.93
C LEU A 142 -14.57 5.29 -5.56
N HIS A 143 -13.53 6.12 -5.52
CA HIS A 143 -12.22 5.88 -6.16
C HIS A 143 -11.48 4.64 -5.62
N TYR A 144 -11.77 4.20 -4.39
CA TYR A 144 -11.18 3.00 -3.80
C TYR A 144 -11.58 1.69 -4.49
N TYR A 145 -12.55 1.74 -5.41
CA TYR A 145 -12.92 0.61 -6.27
C TYR A 145 -12.44 0.75 -7.72
N CYS A 146 -11.75 1.83 -8.05
CA CYS A 146 -11.19 2.04 -9.38
C CYS A 146 -10.02 1.07 -9.62
N ALA A 147 -10.12 0.27 -10.69
CA ALA A 147 -9.08 -0.66 -11.08
C ALA A 147 -7.73 0.03 -11.30
N ALA A 148 -7.72 1.23 -11.89
CA ALA A 148 -6.49 1.98 -12.15
C ALA A 148 -5.80 2.47 -10.88
N TYR A 149 -6.57 2.82 -9.86
CA TYR A 149 -6.04 3.25 -8.57
C TYR A 149 -5.44 2.08 -7.81
N ASN A 150 -6.11 0.94 -7.79
CA ASN A 150 -5.59 -0.26 -7.14
C ASN A 150 -4.38 -0.85 -7.89
N ALA A 151 -4.40 -0.92 -9.22
CA ALA A 151 -3.25 -1.37 -10.01
C ALA A 151 -2.03 -0.48 -9.75
N LYS A 152 -2.21 0.84 -9.63
CA LYS A 152 -1.13 1.75 -9.24
C LYS A 152 -0.54 1.43 -7.86
N LYS A 153 -1.35 1.02 -6.87
CA LYS A 153 -0.81 0.60 -5.57
C LYS A 153 0.10 -0.62 -5.69
N ILE A 154 -0.28 -1.58 -6.51
CA ILE A 154 0.56 -2.74 -6.79
C ILE A 154 1.86 -2.28 -7.46
N VAL A 155 1.81 -1.36 -8.43
CA VAL A 155 3.00 -0.78 -9.08
C VAL A 155 3.92 -0.09 -8.08
N ASP A 156 3.36 0.79 -7.25
CA ASP A 156 4.12 1.55 -6.26
C ASP A 156 4.74 0.63 -5.21
N TRP A 157 4.13 -0.52 -4.94
CA TRP A 157 4.69 -1.54 -4.08
C TRP A 157 5.81 -2.32 -4.80
N VAL A 158 5.54 -2.92 -5.96
CA VAL A 158 6.53 -3.74 -6.69
C VAL A 158 7.77 -2.92 -7.08
N PHE A 159 7.59 -1.67 -7.52
CA PHE A 159 8.67 -0.83 -8.08
C PHE A 159 9.03 0.36 -7.19
N GLY A 160 8.43 0.50 -6.02
CA GLY A 160 8.76 1.58 -5.08
C GLY A 160 10.09 1.41 -4.38
N GLY A 161 10.62 0.19 -4.39
CA GLY A 161 11.69 -0.25 -3.50
C GLY A 161 11.13 -0.56 -2.11
N ASN A 162 11.70 -1.56 -1.45
CA ASN A 162 11.31 -1.96 -0.09
C ASN A 162 12.04 -1.15 0.99
N GLU A 163 12.93 -0.25 0.57
CA GLU A 163 13.71 0.57 1.49
C GLU A 163 12.80 1.57 2.22
N ILE A 164 12.71 1.42 3.54
CA ILE A 164 11.96 2.33 4.40
C ILE A 164 12.72 3.66 4.48
N LYS A 165 12.07 4.74 4.04
CA LYS A 165 12.62 6.11 4.12
C LYS A 165 12.00 6.94 5.22
N CYS A 166 10.75 6.66 5.59
CA CYS A 166 10.05 7.33 6.67
C CYS A 166 9.36 6.31 7.56
N LEU A 167 9.24 6.62 8.84
CA LEU A 167 8.38 5.88 9.78
C LEU A 167 7.23 6.76 10.22
N VAL A 168 6.05 6.20 10.34
CA VAL A 168 4.89 6.83 11.01
C VAL A 168 4.58 5.97 12.21
N VAL A 169 4.67 6.57 13.39
CA VAL A 169 4.55 5.88 14.66
C VAL A 169 3.46 6.54 15.49
N ASP A 170 2.52 5.72 15.96
CA ASP A 170 1.59 6.13 17.00
C ASP A 170 1.56 5.08 18.10
N PHE A 171 1.30 5.53 19.32
CA PHE A 171 1.19 4.66 20.46
C PHE A 171 0.20 5.21 21.48
N ASN A 172 -0.30 4.32 22.32
CA ASN A 172 -1.14 4.66 23.45
C ASN A 172 -0.67 3.89 24.69
N GLY A 173 -1.31 4.19 25.82
CA GLY A 173 -0.91 3.68 27.11
C GLY A 173 -1.78 4.24 28.22
N TYR A 174 -1.48 3.86 29.45
CA TYR A 174 -2.19 4.31 30.64
C TYR A 174 -1.21 4.66 31.75
N PHE A 175 -1.64 5.52 32.67
CA PHE A 175 -0.88 5.80 33.89
C PHE A 175 -1.23 4.74 34.94
N PHE A 176 -0.29 3.84 35.26
CA PHE A 176 -0.46 2.86 36.33
C PHE A 176 -0.45 3.53 37.71
N THR A 177 0.36 4.59 37.85
CA THR A 177 0.33 5.54 38.96
C THR A 177 0.43 6.96 38.41
N THR A 178 0.26 7.98 39.24
CA THR A 178 0.43 9.39 38.85
C THR A 178 1.79 9.72 38.22
N ARG A 179 2.79 8.84 38.35
CA ARG A 179 4.15 9.05 37.85
C ARG A 179 4.62 8.02 36.82
N LYS A 180 3.90 6.90 36.63
CA LYS A 180 4.34 5.82 35.74
C LYS A 180 3.35 5.64 34.59
N TYR A 181 3.73 6.14 33.42
CA TYR A 181 3.04 5.86 32.16
C TYR A 181 3.55 4.53 31.60
N GLU A 182 2.64 3.63 31.29
CA GLU A 182 2.91 2.34 30.67
C GLU A 182 2.30 2.32 29.27
N LEU A 183 3.12 1.95 28.29
CA LEU A 183 2.70 1.82 26.90
C LEU A 183 1.88 0.54 26.74
N LYS A 184 0.75 0.65 26.04
CA LYS A 184 -0.18 -0.45 25.83
C LYS A 184 -0.15 -0.94 24.39
N GLU A 185 -0.16 -0.02 23.43
CA GLU A 185 -0.10 -0.33 22.01
C GLU A 185 0.89 0.58 21.29
N ILE A 186 1.56 0.05 20.28
CA ILE A 186 2.30 0.82 19.30
C ILE A 186 2.09 0.28 17.91
N SER A 187 1.80 1.20 17.00
CA SER A 187 1.72 0.91 15.58
C SER A 187 2.83 1.66 14.85
N ILE A 188 3.58 0.91 14.05
CA ILE A 188 4.71 1.41 13.27
C ILE A 188 4.44 1.11 11.80
N PHE A 189 4.41 2.15 10.99
CA PHE A 189 4.33 2.05 9.53
C PHE A 189 5.63 2.54 8.90
N GLY A 190 6.21 1.74 8.01
CA GLY A 190 7.34 2.13 7.17
C GLY A 190 6.90 2.52 5.77
N LEU A 191 7.25 3.74 5.37
CA LEU A 191 6.99 4.28 4.03
C LEU A 191 8.28 4.33 3.23
N ASN A 192 8.23 3.87 1.98
CA ASN A 192 9.33 4.02 1.04
C ASN A 192 9.37 5.43 0.41
N LYS A 193 10.34 5.67 -0.48
CA LYS A 193 10.52 6.96 -1.18
C LYS A 193 9.33 7.42 -2.03
N LYS A 194 8.39 6.52 -2.35
CA LYS A 194 7.16 6.85 -3.10
C LYS A 194 5.92 6.95 -2.20
N GLY A 195 6.10 6.84 -0.88
CA GLY A 195 5.00 6.88 0.09
C GLY A 195 4.19 5.59 0.16
N ALA A 196 4.67 4.49 -0.43
CA ALA A 196 4.03 3.18 -0.27
C ALA A 196 4.39 2.61 1.10
N VAL A 197 3.40 2.00 1.77
CA VAL A 197 3.62 1.24 3.00
C VAL A 197 4.33 -0.06 2.63
N VAL A 198 5.56 -0.24 3.12
CA VAL A 198 6.39 -1.44 2.90
C VAL A 198 6.68 -2.19 4.18
N TYR A 199 6.27 -1.64 5.32
CA TYR A 199 6.35 -2.26 6.64
C TYR A 199 5.15 -1.81 7.48
N HIS A 200 4.55 -2.73 8.22
CA HIS A 200 3.53 -2.45 9.22
C HIS A 200 3.65 -3.47 10.34
N ASN A 201 3.65 -2.99 11.59
CA ASN A 201 3.53 -3.85 12.74
C ASN A 201 2.74 -3.16 13.85
N LEU A 202 1.90 -3.93 14.54
CA LEU A 202 1.14 -3.51 15.72
C LEU A 202 1.60 -4.39 16.88
N PHE A 203 2.18 -3.76 17.89
CA PHE A 203 2.57 -4.45 19.11
C PHE A 203 1.60 -4.06 20.23
N VAL A 204 1.08 -5.07 20.91
CA VAL A 204 0.14 -4.90 22.02
C VAL A 204 0.71 -5.60 23.25
N VAL A 205 0.90 -4.84 24.32
CA VAL A 205 1.38 -5.39 25.60
C VAL A 205 0.18 -6.02 26.33
N PRO A 206 0.21 -7.30 26.72
CA PRO A 206 -0.85 -7.88 27.54
C PRO A 206 -0.97 -7.12 28.87
N SER A 207 -2.18 -6.86 29.35
CA SER A 207 -2.35 -6.25 30.67
C SER A 207 -2.05 -7.31 31.73
N GLU A 208 -1.00 -7.12 32.54
CA GLU A 208 -0.62 -8.03 33.64
C GLU A 208 -1.59 -8.04 34.84
N ILE A 209 -2.81 -7.50 34.67
CA ILE A 209 -3.84 -7.50 35.72
C ILE A 209 -4.36 -8.95 35.87
N GLY A 210 -3.59 -9.79 36.57
CA GLY A 210 -4.04 -11.09 37.07
C GLY A 210 -3.06 -12.27 36.96
N ILE A 211 -1.94 -12.18 36.24
CA ILE A 211 -1.05 -13.35 36.04
C ILE A 211 0.30 -13.10 36.69
N ARG A 212 0.50 -13.66 37.89
CA ARG A 212 1.80 -13.75 38.59
C ARG A 212 2.75 -14.73 37.88
N GLY A 213 3.02 -14.51 36.60
CA GLY A 213 3.91 -15.31 35.77
C GLY A 213 4.99 -14.43 35.18
N SER A 214 6.24 -14.74 35.50
CA SER A 214 7.49 -14.01 35.21
C SER A 214 7.85 -13.92 33.72
N HIS A 215 7.01 -13.29 32.90
CA HIS A 215 7.45 -12.80 31.61
C HIS A 215 7.75 -11.33 31.76
N SER A 216 9.05 -11.01 31.75
CA SER A 216 9.52 -9.62 31.70
C SER A 216 8.71 -8.90 30.63
N PRO A 217 7.94 -7.84 30.97
CA PRO A 217 7.24 -7.05 29.97
C PRO A 217 8.28 -6.70 28.90
N LEU A 218 7.94 -7.01 27.65
CA LEU A 218 8.82 -6.77 26.52
C LEU A 218 9.28 -5.31 26.65
N ASP A 219 10.58 -5.09 26.84
CA ASP A 219 11.08 -3.72 27.05
C ASP A 219 10.81 -2.96 25.76
N PHE A 220 9.78 -2.13 25.82
CA PHE A 220 9.26 -1.40 24.68
C PHE A 220 10.31 -0.44 24.12
N GLU A 221 11.19 0.08 24.97
CA GLU A 221 12.34 0.85 24.49
C GLU A 221 13.25 -0.01 23.63
N THR A 222 13.55 -1.24 24.05
CA THR A 222 14.37 -2.19 23.28
C THR A 222 13.70 -2.53 21.95
N LEU A 223 12.39 -2.78 21.92
CA LEU A 223 11.65 -3.07 20.69
C LEU A 223 11.64 -1.90 19.71
N ILE A 224 11.43 -0.67 20.20
CA ILE A 224 11.52 0.52 19.36
C ILE A 224 12.96 0.71 18.88
N LYS A 225 13.96 0.56 19.77
CA LYS A 225 15.38 0.72 19.40
C LYS A 225 15.75 -0.25 18.28
N SER A 226 15.44 -1.54 18.40
CA SER A 226 15.73 -2.53 17.36
C SER A 226 15.03 -2.19 16.04
N THR A 227 13.72 -1.87 16.09
CA THR A 227 12.98 -1.47 14.89
C THR A 227 13.56 -0.21 14.23
N LEU A 228 14.08 0.73 15.03
CA LEU A 228 14.71 1.95 14.53
C LEU A 228 16.16 1.73 14.08
N GLU A 229 16.90 0.78 14.64
CA GLU A 229 18.26 0.43 14.25
C GLU A 229 18.27 -0.27 12.88
N ASP A 230 17.36 -1.23 12.68
CA ASP A 230 17.15 -1.91 11.40
C ASP A 230 16.75 -0.95 10.27
N ALA A 231 16.18 0.19 10.64
CA ALA A 231 15.72 1.22 9.72
C ALA A 231 16.77 2.33 9.54
N SER A 232 18.05 1.98 9.34
CA SER A 232 19.18 2.92 9.23
C SER A 232 18.99 4.00 8.14
N ASN A 233 18.28 3.66 7.06
CA ASN A 233 17.98 4.57 5.96
C ASN A 233 16.76 5.49 6.19
N VAL A 234 16.12 5.40 7.37
CA VAL A 234 14.99 6.26 7.73
C VAL A 234 15.48 7.66 8.02
N THR A 235 15.00 8.58 7.22
CA THR A 235 15.33 10.01 7.31
C THR A 235 14.41 10.75 8.27
N HIS A 236 13.14 10.34 8.38
CA HIS A 236 12.14 11.03 9.18
C HIS A 236 11.26 10.06 9.95
N LEU A 237 10.93 10.41 11.18
CA LEU A 237 9.95 9.72 12.01
C LEU A 237 8.80 10.67 12.33
N PHE A 238 7.59 10.32 11.88
CA PHE A 238 6.38 11.09 12.15
C PHE A 238 5.66 10.55 13.37
N VAL A 239 5.30 11.43 14.29
CA VAL A 239 4.45 11.14 15.45
C VAL A 239 3.27 12.09 15.51
N LYS A 240 2.20 11.67 16.17
CA LYS A 240 0.97 12.45 16.29
C LYS A 240 1.23 13.77 17.03
N THR A 241 1.65 13.66 18.29
CA THR A 241 1.69 14.78 19.23
C THR A 241 3.10 15.12 19.71
N ARG A 242 3.23 16.30 20.34
CA ARG A 242 4.50 16.74 20.95
C ARG A 242 4.93 15.84 22.09
N ASP A 243 3.99 15.24 22.81
CA ASP A 243 4.32 14.32 23.89
C ASP A 243 4.83 12.99 23.34
N HIS A 244 4.25 12.48 22.24
CA HIS A 244 4.83 11.33 21.53
C HIS A 244 6.27 11.62 21.07
N LYS A 245 6.52 12.82 20.56
CA LYS A 245 7.88 13.28 20.18
C LYS A 245 8.84 13.30 21.36
N LYS A 246 8.42 13.77 22.53
CA LYS A 246 9.26 13.78 23.75
C LYS A 246 9.63 12.37 24.19
N VAL A 247 8.68 11.44 24.17
CA VAL A 247 8.91 10.03 24.51
C VAL A 247 9.92 9.41 23.54
N LEU A 248 9.68 9.50 22.22
CA LEU A 248 10.57 8.90 21.23
C LEU A 248 11.97 9.54 21.20
N ARG A 249 12.11 10.84 21.51
CA ARG A 249 13.43 11.48 21.61
C ARG A 249 14.33 10.91 22.71
N ARG A 250 13.74 10.31 23.76
CA ARG A 250 14.52 9.64 24.80
C ARG A 250 15.12 8.33 24.29
N ILE A 251 14.40 7.67 23.38
CA ILE A 251 14.72 6.36 22.81
C ILE A 251 15.65 6.51 21.60
N ASN A 252 15.40 7.48 20.72
CA ASN A 252 16.15 7.73 19.50
C ASN A 252 16.55 9.20 19.38
N LYS A 253 17.86 9.46 19.52
CA LYS A 253 18.43 10.82 19.44
C LYS A 253 18.94 11.18 18.04
N SER A 254 19.14 10.19 17.17
CA SER A 254 19.82 10.39 15.88
C SER A 254 18.88 10.78 14.75
N LYS A 255 17.59 10.42 14.83
CA LYS A 255 16.62 10.66 13.75
C LYS A 255 15.82 11.94 13.95
N GLU A 256 15.47 12.59 12.84
CA GLU A 256 14.56 13.72 12.86
C GLU A 256 13.13 13.25 13.17
N ILE A 257 12.60 13.66 14.33
CA ILE A 257 11.23 13.38 14.75
C ILE A 257 10.34 14.59 14.46
N LEU A 258 9.40 14.40 13.54
CA LEU A 258 8.40 15.38 13.13
C LEU A 258 7.08 15.12 13.85
N CYS A 259 6.56 16.12 14.55
CA CYS A 259 5.26 16.04 15.21
C CYS A 259 4.19 16.58 14.27
N LEU A 260 3.18 15.78 13.96
CA LEU A 260 2.14 16.12 12.98
C LEU A 260 1.24 17.27 13.47
N ASP A 261 1.04 17.44 14.78
CA ASP A 261 0.34 18.60 15.34
C ASP A 261 1.02 19.93 14.95
N ASP A 262 2.36 19.93 14.78
CA ASP A 262 3.10 21.13 14.34
C ASP A 262 2.83 21.48 12.87
N TYR A 263 2.14 20.60 12.13
CA TYR A 263 1.77 20.76 10.73
C TYR A 263 0.25 20.77 10.53
N GLU A 264 -0.51 21.15 11.56
CA GLU A 264 -1.97 21.25 11.51
C GLU A 264 -2.66 19.92 11.18
N TYR A 265 -2.02 18.78 11.50
CA TYR A 265 -2.73 17.51 11.47
C TYR A 265 -3.88 17.57 12.46
N LYS A 266 -5.09 17.48 11.93
CA LYS A 266 -6.29 17.24 12.72
C LYS A 266 -6.78 15.86 12.33
N GLU A 267 -6.73 14.95 13.28
CA GLU A 267 -7.44 13.69 13.12
C GLU A 267 -8.91 14.04 12.97
N GLY A 268 -9.43 13.97 11.74
CA GLY A 268 -10.80 14.38 11.49
C GLY A 268 -11.74 13.61 12.42
N THR A 269 -12.83 14.26 12.83
CA THR A 269 -14.04 13.58 13.29
C THR A 269 -14.62 12.82 12.08
N VAL A 270 -13.91 11.78 11.64
CA VAL A 270 -14.34 10.93 10.55
C VAL A 270 -15.64 10.31 11.04
N GLY A 271 -16.75 10.76 10.43
CA GLY A 271 -18.08 10.28 10.74
C GLY A 271 -18.07 8.77 10.89
N THR A 272 -18.63 8.31 12.00
CA THR A 272 -18.93 6.92 12.35
C THR A 272 -18.53 5.87 11.29
N ALA A 273 -17.39 5.22 11.57
CA ALA A 273 -16.92 3.94 11.02
C ALA A 273 -16.38 3.93 9.57
N PRO A 274 -15.35 3.11 9.31
CA PRO A 274 -15.54 1.66 9.30
C PRO A 274 -14.99 1.02 10.57
N SER A 275 -15.65 -0.05 11.02
CA SER A 275 -15.09 -1.01 11.97
C SER A 275 -13.71 -1.45 11.48
N THR A 276 -12.66 -0.79 11.94
CA THR A 276 -11.36 -1.39 12.02
C THR A 276 -11.51 -2.46 13.08
N ASP A 277 -11.74 -3.69 12.62
CA ASP A 277 -11.62 -4.90 13.44
C ASP A 277 -10.14 -5.02 13.84
N CYS A 278 -9.67 -4.12 14.71
CA CYS A 278 -8.44 -4.38 15.46
C CYS A 278 -8.75 -5.65 16.26
N SER A 279 -8.05 -6.74 15.95
CA SER A 279 -8.29 -8.04 16.59
C SER A 279 -8.08 -8.01 18.11
N TYR A 280 -7.44 -6.95 18.62
CA TYR A 280 -7.14 -6.73 20.03
C TYR A 280 -8.19 -5.88 20.75
N HIS A 281 -9.20 -5.36 20.06
CA HIS A 281 -10.28 -4.58 20.68
C HIS A 281 -11.60 -5.33 20.65
N THR A 282 -12.25 -5.44 21.81
CA THR A 282 -13.63 -5.91 21.89
C THR A 282 -14.56 -4.77 21.48
N ARG A 283 -15.66 -5.09 20.78
CA ARG A 283 -16.63 -4.10 20.29
C ARG A 283 -17.37 -3.32 21.40
N LEU A 284 -17.15 -3.65 22.67
CA LEU A 284 -17.84 -3.06 23.80
C LEU A 284 -17.10 -1.81 24.30
N GLY A 285 -17.56 -0.64 23.86
CA GLY A 285 -17.39 0.61 24.58
C GLY A 285 -16.06 1.37 24.42
N MET A 286 -15.15 0.94 23.54
CA MET A 286 -13.94 1.71 23.26
C MET A 286 -14.17 2.79 22.20
N ASP A 287 -13.70 4.00 22.49
CA ASP A 287 -13.44 5.01 21.49
C ASP A 287 -12.32 4.50 20.58
N MET A 288 -12.67 4.04 19.36
CA MET A 288 -11.68 3.51 18.41
C MET A 288 -10.62 4.54 17.99
N ASN A 289 -10.82 5.83 18.28
CA ASN A 289 -9.77 6.85 18.12
C ASN A 289 -8.61 6.67 19.11
N LEU A 290 -8.78 5.81 20.12
CA LEU A 290 -7.72 5.44 21.04
C LEU A 290 -6.85 4.30 20.51
N CYS A 291 -7.28 3.51 19.52
CA CYS A 291 -6.45 2.45 18.94
C CYS A 291 -5.23 3.05 18.24
N ALA A 292 -4.03 2.66 18.68
CA ALA A 292 -2.78 3.16 18.10
C ALA A 292 -2.70 2.84 16.61
N ASP A 293 -3.17 1.67 16.18
CA ASP A 293 -3.15 1.26 14.79
C ASP A 293 -4.08 2.09 13.90
N VAL A 294 -5.29 2.37 14.37
CA VAL A 294 -6.28 3.17 13.64
C VAL A 294 -5.81 4.61 13.49
N SER A 295 -5.26 5.18 14.56
CA SER A 295 -4.72 6.54 14.58
C SER A 295 -3.45 6.64 13.72
N ALA A 296 -2.48 5.73 13.86
CA ALA A 296 -1.29 5.65 12.99
C ALA A 296 -1.66 5.51 11.51
N ASN A 297 -2.67 4.71 11.20
CA ASN A 297 -3.23 4.63 9.86
C ASN A 297 -3.63 6.05 9.39
N LYS A 298 -4.55 6.74 10.07
CA LYS A 298 -4.98 8.10 9.64
C LYS A 298 -3.80 9.07 9.47
N MET A 299 -2.79 8.98 10.32
CA MET A 299 -1.54 9.74 10.18
C MET A 299 -0.80 9.42 8.88
N VAL A 300 -0.66 8.14 8.52
CA VAL A 300 -0.05 7.74 7.24
C VAL A 300 -0.81 8.34 6.05
N ASP A 301 -2.15 8.37 6.06
CA ASP A 301 -2.92 8.95 4.95
C ASP A 301 -2.60 10.43 4.78
N TRP A 302 -2.54 11.14 5.89
CA TRP A 302 -2.20 12.54 5.91
C TRP A 302 -0.77 12.79 5.43
N VAL A 303 0.22 12.01 5.92
CA VAL A 303 1.62 12.11 5.50
C VAL A 303 1.74 11.84 4.00
N ILE A 304 1.09 10.80 3.49
CA ILE A 304 1.06 10.46 2.08
C ILE A 304 0.47 11.61 1.25
N ALA A 305 -0.70 12.11 1.65
CA ALA A 305 -1.39 13.19 0.95
C ALA A 305 -0.56 14.48 0.92
N LYS A 306 0.08 14.86 2.02
CA LYS A 306 0.82 16.13 2.15
C LYS A 306 2.25 16.08 1.63
N ARG A 307 2.95 14.96 1.80
CA ARG A 307 4.37 14.85 1.47
C ARG A 307 4.62 14.27 0.07
N TYR A 308 3.79 13.34 -0.37
CA TYR A 308 4.03 12.62 -1.62
C TYR A 308 3.10 13.05 -2.77
N TYR A 309 1.92 13.58 -2.45
CA TYR A 309 0.92 13.96 -3.46
C TYR A 309 0.58 15.46 -3.54
N ASP A 310 0.98 16.29 -2.57
CA ASP A 310 0.80 17.74 -2.65
C ASP A 310 1.89 18.37 -3.54
N ILE A 311 1.63 18.36 -4.85
CA ILE A 311 2.50 18.91 -5.91
C ILE A 311 2.96 20.35 -5.60
N LYS A 312 2.17 21.14 -4.85
CA LYS A 312 2.50 22.53 -4.52
C LYS A 312 3.62 22.65 -3.48
N ASN A 313 3.79 21.68 -2.58
CA ASN A 313 4.81 21.70 -1.53
C ASN A 313 6.21 21.25 -2.00
N LEU A 314 6.31 20.58 -3.15
CA LEU A 314 7.60 20.29 -3.79
C LEU A 314 8.32 21.55 -4.31
N SER A 315 7.57 22.62 -4.60
CA SER A 315 8.14 23.85 -5.19
C SER A 315 8.76 24.82 -4.17
N LYS A 316 8.40 24.76 -2.88
CA LYS A 316 8.76 25.83 -1.92
C LYS A 316 9.86 25.49 -0.92
N LYS A 317 10.12 24.22 -0.60
CA LYS A 317 11.18 23.85 0.37
C LYS A 317 12.41 23.19 -0.25
N THR A 318 12.30 22.50 -1.38
CA THR A 318 13.44 21.79 -1.98
C THR A 318 14.34 22.72 -2.81
N ILE A 319 13.84 23.85 -3.31
CA ILE A 319 14.63 24.79 -4.13
C ILE A 319 15.50 25.73 -3.28
N VAL A 320 15.08 26.07 -2.05
CA VAL A 320 15.84 27.03 -1.22
C VAL A 320 16.98 26.39 -0.43
N GLY A 321 16.91 25.09 -0.11
CA GLY A 321 17.94 24.40 0.68
C GLY A 321 19.08 23.77 -0.12
N THR A 322 18.87 23.47 -1.41
CA THR A 322 19.86 22.72 -2.22
C THR A 322 20.62 23.59 -3.21
N ILE A 323 20.15 24.80 -3.54
CA ILE A 323 20.86 25.72 -4.43
C ILE A 323 21.92 26.54 -3.68
N ILE A 324 21.74 26.81 -2.38
CA ILE A 324 22.70 27.65 -1.63
C ILE A 324 23.97 26.87 -1.19
N ASN A 325 23.95 25.54 -1.16
CA ASN A 325 25.11 24.72 -0.74
C ASN A 325 25.90 24.08 -1.90
N ARG A 326 25.61 24.43 -3.17
CA ARG A 326 26.34 23.88 -4.33
C ARG A 326 27.20 24.87 -5.12
N GLU A 327 27.25 26.14 -4.72
CA GLU A 327 28.14 27.14 -5.32
C GLU A 327 29.35 27.51 -4.43
N LEU A 328 29.49 26.92 -3.26
CA LEU A 328 30.67 27.09 -2.41
C LEU A 328 31.21 25.72 -2.02
N HIS A 329 32.09 25.20 -2.87
CA HIS A 329 33.23 24.31 -2.59
C HIS A 329 33.50 23.45 -3.81
N GLY A 330 34.42 23.93 -4.64
CA GLY A 330 34.98 23.19 -5.76
C GLY A 330 35.87 22.04 -5.31
N GLY A 331 36.05 21.11 -6.26
CA GLY A 331 37.25 20.29 -6.39
C GLY A 331 37.42 19.18 -5.36
N LEU A 332 37.14 17.94 -5.76
CA LEU A 332 38.08 16.81 -5.72
C LEU A 332 37.35 15.55 -6.19
N GLY A 333 37.94 14.88 -7.19
CA GLY A 333 37.39 13.69 -7.82
C GLY A 333 37.56 12.42 -6.97
N PHE A 334 36.66 11.47 -7.16
CA PHE A 334 36.87 10.08 -6.79
C PHE A 334 36.27 9.16 -7.86
N LYS A 335 37.12 8.32 -8.45
CA LYS A 335 36.75 7.15 -9.24
C LYS A 335 36.32 6.04 -8.27
N PHE A 336 35.19 5.41 -8.51
CA PHE A 336 34.85 4.12 -7.89
C PHE A 336 35.03 3.00 -8.92
N ASN A 337 36.00 2.13 -8.66
CA ASN A 337 36.06 0.78 -9.22
C ASN A 337 35.13 -0.11 -8.39
N MET A 338 34.23 -0.84 -9.05
CA MET A 338 33.51 -1.96 -8.45
C MET A 338 34.09 -3.28 -8.98
N PRO A 339 34.34 -4.30 -8.13
CA PRO A 339 34.63 -5.65 -8.61
C PRO A 339 33.36 -6.35 -9.08
N LEU A 340 33.43 -7.00 -10.23
CA LEU A 340 32.46 -8.01 -10.67
C LEU A 340 32.56 -9.23 -9.76
N LEU A 341 31.42 -9.67 -9.21
CA LEU A 341 31.26 -10.98 -8.58
C LEU A 341 30.75 -11.97 -9.63
N GLU A 342 31.61 -12.91 -10.01
CA GLU A 342 31.27 -14.08 -10.82
C GLU A 342 30.40 -15.05 -10.01
N PHE A 343 29.25 -15.45 -10.58
CA PHE A 343 28.43 -16.52 -10.04
C PHE A 343 28.88 -17.86 -10.64
N HIS A 344 29.47 -18.72 -9.81
CA HIS A 344 29.66 -20.13 -10.15
C HIS A 344 28.31 -20.87 -10.13
N SER A 345 27.86 -21.31 -11.31
CA SER A 345 26.78 -22.28 -11.43
C SER A 345 27.29 -23.69 -11.10
N LYS A 346 26.85 -24.28 -9.99
CA LYS A 346 26.94 -25.74 -9.79
C LYS A 346 25.77 -26.40 -10.53
N LYS A 347 26.09 -27.13 -11.59
CA LYS A 347 25.20 -28.10 -12.24
C LYS A 347 24.93 -29.24 -11.26
N LEU A 348 23.66 -29.56 -11.02
CA LEU A 348 23.25 -30.86 -10.48
C LEU A 348 23.02 -31.78 -11.67
N ASN A 349 23.84 -32.83 -11.77
CA ASN A 349 23.57 -33.99 -12.61
C ASN A 349 22.38 -34.74 -12.02
N VAL A 350 21.41 -35.04 -12.87
CA VAL A 350 20.42 -36.09 -12.62
C VAL A 350 20.79 -37.19 -13.58
N ASP A 351 21.42 -38.24 -13.06
CA ASP A 351 21.53 -39.52 -13.77
C ASP A 351 20.28 -40.35 -13.48
N GLU A 352 19.80 -40.95 -14.56
CA GLU A 352 18.78 -41.98 -14.63
C GLU A 352 19.25 -43.26 -13.93
N GLU A 353 18.33 -43.99 -13.27
CA GLU A 353 18.25 -45.45 -13.38
C GLU A 353 16.93 -45.97 -12.74
N LEU A 354 16.14 -46.65 -13.60
CA LEU A 354 15.05 -47.62 -13.36
C LEU A 354 13.74 -47.17 -12.68
#